data_AF-A0A928G9A8-F1
#
_entry.id   AF-A0A928G9A8-F1
#
_cell.length_a   1.000
_cell.length_b   1.000
_cell.length_c   1.000
_cell.angle_alpha   90.00
_cell.angle_beta   90.00
_cell.angle_gamma   90.00
#
_symmetry.space_group_name_H-M   'P 1'
#
loop_
_entity.id
_entity.type
_entity.pdbx_description
1 polymer ?
#
loop_
_entity_poly.entity_id
_entity_poly.type
_entity_poly.pdbx_seq_one_letter_code
_entity_poly.pdbx_strand_id
1 'polypeptide(L)'
;MDTLKESGRKQDECIRKNNLWKFFKALRAQANQIYCLLVASPIHYAWITIFDKNDHTLRKHVSISQFVNSLDKMPSEGKYYGISVNTYDVEACCRQEFIVQCRRELSVGAFAERFSGIVAYHCAEAAGRGEPFEITSQTVRHYKFKSRYVAELKGIVAQCNSLLIKHEISSNL
;
A
#
# COMPACT_ATOMS: atom_id res chain seq x y z
N MET A 1 -37.65 9.40 -21.48
CA MET A 1 -37.48 8.89 -20.11
C MET A 1 -36.39 7.83 -20.17
N ASP A 2 -35.12 8.16 -19.90
CA ASP A 2 -34.04 7.18 -19.81
C ASP A 2 -32.81 7.74 -19.09
N THR A 3 -32.96 8.10 -17.81
CA THR A 3 -31.85 8.64 -16.98
C THR A 3 -31.62 7.88 -15.67
N LEU A 4 -32.12 6.65 -15.54
CA LEU A 4 -32.08 5.91 -14.25
C LEU A 4 -31.16 4.69 -14.19
N LYS A 5 -30.33 4.39 -15.21
CA LYS A 5 -29.46 3.19 -15.19
C LYS A 5 -27.96 3.41 -15.02
N GLU A 6 -27.43 4.61 -15.21
CA GLU A 6 -25.98 4.86 -15.05
C GLU A 6 -25.53 5.10 -13.60
N SER A 7 -26.38 5.69 -12.75
CA SER A 7 -26.01 5.99 -11.35
C SER A 7 -25.90 4.72 -10.48
N GLY A 8 -26.67 3.68 -10.80
CA GLY A 8 -26.64 2.39 -10.09
C GLY A 8 -25.37 1.57 -10.34
N ARG A 9 -24.83 1.58 -11.57
CA ARG A 9 -23.60 0.86 -11.92
C ARG A 9 -22.34 1.52 -11.33
N LYS A 10 -22.25 2.85 -11.33
CA LYS A 10 -21.12 3.57 -10.72
C LYS A 10 -21.04 3.38 -9.19
N GLN A 11 -22.18 3.31 -8.50
CA GLN A 11 -22.20 3.09 -7.03
C GLN A 11 -21.73 1.71 -6.58
N ASP A 12 -21.79 0.70 -7.45
CA ASP A 12 -21.38 -0.66 -7.14
C ASP A 12 -19.87 -0.88 -7.34
N GLU A 13 -19.22 0.05 -8.05
CA GLU A 13 -17.78 0.05 -8.32
C GLU A 13 -16.98 0.84 -7.28
N CYS A 14 -17.60 1.75 -6.53
CA CYS A 14 -16.90 2.46 -5.47
C CYS A 14 -16.57 1.55 -4.28
N ILE A 15 -15.42 1.76 -3.66
CA ILE A 15 -15.02 1.03 -2.45
C ILE A 15 -15.72 1.66 -1.23
N ARG A 16 -16.53 0.88 -0.52
CA ARG A 16 -17.10 1.27 0.78
C ARG A 16 -16.20 0.82 1.93
N LYS A 17 -16.41 1.39 3.12
CA LYS A 17 -15.68 1.01 4.35
C LYS A 17 -15.60 -0.51 4.55
N ASN A 18 -16.74 -1.21 4.41
CA ASN A 18 -16.80 -2.66 4.60
C ASN A 18 -16.05 -3.45 3.51
N ASN A 19 -15.92 -2.93 2.29
CA ASN A 19 -15.12 -3.58 1.25
C ASN A 19 -13.64 -3.52 1.64
N LEU A 20 -13.15 -2.34 2.02
CA LEU A 20 -11.76 -2.12 2.41
C LEU A 20 -11.39 -2.89 3.68
N TRP A 21 -12.30 -2.95 4.67
CA TRP A 21 -12.11 -3.78 5.85
C TRP A 21 -11.97 -5.27 5.52
N LYS A 22 -12.88 -5.81 4.70
CA LYS A 22 -12.81 -7.22 4.24
C LYS A 22 -11.51 -7.48 3.47
N PHE A 23 -11.09 -6.54 2.63
CA PHE A 23 -9.81 -6.63 1.93
C PHE A 23 -8.63 -6.71 2.91
N PHE A 24 -8.51 -5.84 3.91
CA PHE A 24 -7.42 -5.93 4.88
C PHE A 24 -7.43 -7.22 5.71
N LYS A 25 -8.62 -7.76 6.02
CA LYS A 25 -8.72 -9.10 6.62
C LYS A 25 -8.17 -10.18 5.70
N ALA A 26 -8.51 -10.14 4.41
CA ALA A 26 -8.01 -11.08 3.41
C ALA A 26 -6.50 -10.94 3.19
N LEU A 27 -6.01 -9.70 3.05
CA LEU A 27 -4.58 -9.40 2.89
C LEU A 27 -3.79 -9.92 4.10
N ARG A 28 -4.28 -9.70 5.33
CA ARG A 28 -3.66 -10.24 6.54
C ARG A 28 -3.59 -11.77 6.55
N ALA A 29 -4.61 -12.44 6.03
CA ALA A 29 -4.70 -13.90 6.02
C ALA A 29 -3.81 -14.53 4.94
N GLN A 30 -3.81 -13.95 3.73
CA GLN A 30 -3.23 -14.55 2.54
C GLN A 30 -1.82 -14.01 2.21
N ALA A 31 -1.55 -12.74 2.52
CA ALA A 31 -0.29 -12.05 2.23
C ALA A 31 0.15 -11.17 3.42
N ASN A 32 0.36 -11.82 4.57
CA ASN A 32 0.57 -11.14 5.85
C ASN A 32 1.77 -10.19 5.85
N GLN A 33 2.84 -10.52 5.13
CA GLN A 33 4.02 -9.68 4.98
C GLN A 33 3.70 -8.33 4.32
N ILE A 34 2.82 -8.33 3.30
CA ILE A 34 2.33 -7.10 2.64
C ILE A 34 1.47 -6.30 3.60
N TYR A 35 0.51 -6.96 4.26
CA TYR A 35 -0.31 -6.33 5.29
C TYR A 35 0.55 -5.66 6.38
N CYS A 36 1.57 -6.35 6.87
CA CYS A 36 2.48 -5.88 7.91
C CYS A 36 3.26 -4.64 7.47
N LEU A 37 3.80 -4.63 6.23
CA LEU A 37 4.41 -3.43 5.65
C LEU A 37 3.41 -2.27 5.66
N LEU A 38 2.31 -2.39 4.93
CA LEU A 38 1.36 -1.29 4.74
C LEU A 38 0.82 -0.72 6.06
N VAL A 39 0.55 -1.58 7.06
CA VAL A 39 0.01 -1.14 8.35
C VAL A 39 1.05 -0.44 9.22
N ALA A 40 2.30 -0.89 9.21
CA ALA A 40 3.34 -0.29 10.05
C ALA A 40 4.04 0.89 9.37
N SER A 41 3.92 1.05 8.04
CA SER A 41 4.54 2.15 7.32
C SER A 41 3.91 3.52 7.65
N PRO A 42 4.71 4.61 7.56
CA PRO A 42 4.20 5.98 7.63
C PRO A 42 3.15 6.29 6.57
N ILE A 43 2.32 7.31 6.80
CA ILE A 43 1.23 7.69 5.87
C ILE A 43 1.72 8.02 4.45
N HIS A 44 2.94 8.53 4.28
CA HIS A 44 3.49 8.85 2.97
C HIS A 44 3.98 7.63 2.18
N TYR A 45 4.00 6.42 2.78
CA TYR A 45 4.30 5.17 2.08
C TYR A 45 3.01 4.55 1.54
N ALA A 46 1.97 4.54 2.37
CA ALA A 46 0.67 4.00 2.04
C ALA A 46 -0.42 4.70 2.85
N TRP A 47 -1.53 5.03 2.20
CA TRP A 47 -2.63 5.74 2.84
C TRP A 47 -3.97 5.34 2.28
N ILE A 48 -5.00 5.60 3.09
CA ILE A 48 -6.39 5.54 2.68
C ILE A 48 -6.86 6.94 2.36
N THR A 49 -7.45 7.12 1.18
CA THR A 49 -8.15 8.34 0.80
C THR A 49 -9.64 8.15 1.03
N ILE A 50 -10.27 9.06 1.76
CA ILE A 50 -11.71 9.10 2.00
C ILE A 50 -12.28 10.21 1.14
N PHE A 51 -13.21 9.87 0.25
CA PHE A 51 -13.91 10.79 -0.66
C PHE A 51 -15.32 11.05 -0.16
N ASP A 52 -15.79 12.29 -0.25
CA ASP A 52 -17.23 12.57 -0.14
C ASP A 52 -17.95 12.14 -1.42
N LYS A 53 -19.15 11.56 -1.25
CA LYS A 53 -20.00 11.10 -2.36
C LYS A 53 -20.60 12.25 -3.15
N ASN A 54 -20.84 13.39 -2.50
CA ASN A 54 -21.47 14.57 -3.08
C ASN A 54 -20.43 15.59 -3.55
N ASP A 55 -19.22 15.57 -2.98
CA ASP A 55 -18.12 16.45 -3.39
C ASP A 55 -16.76 15.72 -3.41
N HIS A 56 -16.35 15.27 -4.60
CA HIS A 56 -15.09 14.55 -4.79
C HIS A 56 -13.82 15.40 -4.61
N THR A 57 -13.95 16.72 -4.43
CA THR A 57 -12.82 17.61 -4.08
C THR A 57 -12.49 17.49 -2.60
N LEU A 58 -13.48 17.15 -1.76
CA LEU A 58 -13.28 16.92 -0.34
C LEU A 58 -12.66 15.54 -0.12
N ARG A 59 -11.36 15.54 0.14
CA ARG A 59 -10.55 14.34 0.37
C ARG A 59 -9.86 14.42 1.71
N LYS A 60 -9.83 13.30 2.43
CA LYS A 60 -9.05 13.13 3.65
C LYS A 60 -8.13 11.93 3.51
N HIS A 61 -6.87 12.11 3.88
CA HIS A 61 -5.90 11.02 3.98
C HIS A 61 -5.76 10.57 5.42
N VAL A 62 -5.73 9.25 5.63
CA VAL A 62 -5.42 8.63 6.92
C VAL A 62 -4.42 7.50 6.69
N SER A 63 -3.60 7.20 7.70
CA SER A 63 -2.71 6.05 7.60
C SER A 63 -3.51 4.76 7.56
N ILE A 64 -2.92 3.70 7.01
CA ILE A 64 -3.52 2.36 7.05
C ILE A 64 -3.74 1.92 8.51
N SER A 65 -2.79 2.21 9.40
CA SER A 65 -2.90 1.90 10.83
C SER A 65 -4.09 2.60 11.50
N GLN A 66 -4.35 3.86 11.19
CA GLN A 66 -5.52 4.59 11.71
C GLN A 66 -6.82 3.96 11.22
N PHE A 67 -6.91 3.62 9.93
CA PHE A 67 -8.09 2.96 9.37
C PHE A 67 -8.36 1.60 10.05
N VAL A 68 -7.33 0.75 10.17
CA VAL A 68 -7.46 -0.61 10.72
C VAL A 68 -7.75 -0.60 12.22
N ASN A 69 -7.13 0.30 12.99
CA ASN A 69 -7.26 0.32 14.46
C ASN A 69 -8.48 1.10 14.96
N SER A 70 -9.08 1.97 14.13
CA SER A 70 -10.21 2.85 14.51
C SER A 70 -11.38 2.74 13.53
N LEU A 71 -11.69 1.52 13.08
CA LEU A 71 -12.69 1.25 12.03
C LEU A 71 -14.11 1.71 12.38
N ASP A 72 -14.46 1.63 13.66
CA ASP A 72 -15.71 2.13 14.24
C ASP A 72 -15.86 3.65 14.05
N LYS A 73 -14.74 4.39 14.19
CA LYS A 73 -14.68 5.84 14.01
C LYS A 73 -14.59 6.28 12.55
N MET A 74 -14.38 5.35 11.61
CA MET A 74 -14.31 5.68 10.18
C MET A 74 -15.72 5.92 9.60
N PRO A 75 -15.90 7.02 8.83
CA PRO A 75 -17.22 7.43 8.34
C PRO A 75 -17.77 6.41 7.33
N SER A 76 -19.05 6.07 7.43
CA SER A 76 -19.66 5.06 6.55
C SER A 76 -20.61 5.67 5.54
N GLU A 77 -21.47 6.58 6.01
CA GLU A 77 -22.50 7.20 5.19
C GLU A 77 -21.91 8.31 4.32
N GLY A 78 -22.35 8.38 3.06
CA GLY A 78 -21.93 9.41 2.12
C GLY A 78 -20.44 9.40 1.77
N LYS A 79 -19.67 8.35 2.11
CA LYS A 79 -18.23 8.28 1.84
C LYS A 79 -17.83 7.09 0.98
N TYR A 80 -16.81 7.31 0.15
CA TYR A 80 -16.06 6.27 -0.54
C TYR A 80 -14.60 6.26 -0.12
N TYR A 81 -13.93 5.18 -0.45
CA TYR A 81 -12.57 4.91 -0.04
C TYR A 81 -11.68 4.62 -1.25
N GLY A 82 -10.39 4.88 -1.10
CA GLY A 82 -9.35 4.42 -2.00
C GLY A 82 -8.11 4.10 -1.18
N ILE A 83 -7.25 3.24 -1.72
CA ILE A 83 -5.95 2.91 -1.13
C ILE A 83 -4.87 3.29 -2.13
N SER A 84 -3.88 4.03 -1.64
CA SER A 84 -2.68 4.41 -2.40
C SER A 84 -1.47 3.79 -1.72
N VAL A 85 -0.55 3.27 -2.53
CA VAL A 85 0.72 2.72 -2.07
C VAL A 85 1.83 3.18 -3.01
N ASN A 86 2.89 3.73 -2.43
CA ASN A 86 4.11 4.00 -3.18
C ASN A 86 4.89 2.71 -3.41
N THR A 87 5.37 2.58 -4.64
CA THR A 87 6.25 1.52 -5.11
C THR A 87 7.45 2.15 -5.78
N TYR A 88 8.51 1.39 -5.94
CA TYR A 88 9.70 1.83 -6.66
C TYR A 88 10.04 0.80 -7.73
N ASP A 89 10.17 1.27 -8.95
CA ASP A 89 10.71 0.49 -10.06
C ASP A 89 12.22 0.64 -10.04
N VAL A 90 12.91 -0.44 -9.68
CA VAL A 90 14.36 -0.42 -9.51
C VAL A 90 15.07 -0.33 -10.85
N GLU A 91 14.49 -0.89 -11.92
CA GLU A 91 15.08 -0.86 -13.26
C GLU A 91 14.94 0.55 -13.87
N ALA A 92 13.76 1.15 -13.74
CA ALA A 92 13.49 2.50 -14.21
C ALA A 92 14.00 3.59 -13.24
N CYS A 93 14.53 3.21 -12.07
CA CYS A 93 14.99 4.11 -11.01
C CYS A 93 13.96 5.18 -10.62
N CYS A 94 12.68 4.83 -10.58
CA CYS A 94 11.62 5.81 -10.35
C CYS A 94 10.56 5.33 -9.35
N ARG A 95 10.02 6.31 -8.61
CA ARG A 95 8.85 6.10 -7.75
C ARG A 95 7.60 6.00 -8.62
N GLN A 96 6.77 5.01 -8.34
CA GLN A 96 5.44 4.85 -8.91
C GLN A 96 4.38 4.84 -7.80
N GLU A 97 3.21 5.40 -8.08
CA GLU A 97 2.06 5.28 -7.18
C GLU A 97 1.08 4.24 -7.71
N PHE A 98 0.77 3.25 -6.88
CA PHE A 98 -0.31 2.29 -7.13
C PHE A 98 -1.57 2.75 -6.39
N ILE A 99 -2.62 3.05 -7.15
CA ILE A 99 -3.88 3.61 -6.63
C ILE A 99 -5.02 2.65 -6.95
N VAL A 100 -5.80 2.27 -5.94
CA VAL A 100 -7.00 1.46 -6.10
C VAL A 100 -8.20 2.23 -5.54
N GLN A 101 -9.09 2.65 -6.44
CA GLN A 101 -10.33 3.37 -6.12
C GLN A 101 -11.58 2.60 -6.56
N CYS A 102 -11.40 1.55 -7.39
CA CYS A 102 -12.47 0.68 -7.85
C CYS A 102 -12.49 -0.65 -7.06
N ARG A 103 -13.69 -1.09 -6.69
CA ARG A 103 -13.95 -2.34 -5.96
C ARG A 103 -13.41 -3.56 -6.71
N ARG A 104 -13.47 -3.56 -8.04
CA ARG A 104 -13.03 -4.69 -8.88
C ARG A 104 -11.51 -4.89 -8.84
N GLU A 105 -10.76 -3.82 -8.63
CA GLU A 105 -9.29 -3.82 -8.54
C GLU A 105 -8.80 -4.15 -7.13
N LEU A 106 -9.68 -4.06 -6.12
CA LEU A 106 -9.34 -4.31 -4.72
C LEU A 106 -9.21 -5.81 -4.42
N SER A 107 -8.04 -6.37 -4.72
CA SER A 107 -7.74 -7.79 -4.54
C SER A 107 -6.37 -8.01 -3.90
N VAL A 108 -6.21 -9.16 -3.21
CA VAL A 108 -4.89 -9.55 -2.66
C VAL A 108 -3.86 -9.76 -3.78
N GLY A 109 -4.29 -10.34 -4.91
CA GLY A 109 -3.43 -10.58 -6.07
C GLY A 109 -2.79 -9.30 -6.60
N ALA A 110 -3.58 -8.24 -6.79
CA ALA A 110 -3.09 -6.96 -7.28
C ALA A 110 -1.99 -6.36 -6.37
N PHE A 111 -2.08 -6.56 -5.06
CA PHE A 111 -1.05 -6.12 -4.12
C PHE A 111 0.16 -7.06 -4.08
N ALA A 112 -0.06 -8.37 -4.24
CA ALA A 112 1.01 -9.36 -4.32
C ALA A 112 1.91 -9.15 -5.54
N GLU A 113 1.32 -8.80 -6.70
CA GLU A 113 2.06 -8.44 -7.91
C GLU A 113 2.95 -7.21 -7.71
N ARG A 114 2.61 -6.32 -6.76
CA ARG A 114 3.39 -5.12 -6.44
C ARG A 114 4.34 -5.31 -5.26
N PHE A 115 4.43 -6.51 -4.69
CA PHE A 115 5.16 -6.71 -3.44
C PHE A 115 6.64 -6.31 -3.52
N SER A 116 7.34 -6.70 -4.58
CA SER A 116 8.73 -6.30 -4.82
C SER A 116 8.88 -4.79 -4.92
N GLY A 117 7.99 -4.11 -5.65
CA GLY A 117 7.98 -2.65 -5.76
C GLY A 117 7.70 -1.94 -4.44
N ILE A 118 6.84 -2.49 -3.58
CA ILE A 118 6.58 -1.96 -2.24
C ILE A 118 7.84 -2.08 -1.37
N VAL A 119 8.52 -3.23 -1.41
CA VAL A 119 9.79 -3.44 -0.67
C VAL A 119 10.89 -2.53 -1.22
N ALA A 120 10.99 -2.40 -2.54
CA ALA A 120 11.94 -1.52 -3.21
C ALA A 120 11.75 -0.06 -2.77
N TYR A 121 10.50 0.40 -2.59
CA TYR A 121 10.24 1.74 -2.09
C TYR A 121 10.78 1.94 -0.66
N HIS A 122 10.65 0.95 0.22
CA HIS A 122 11.25 1.01 1.56
C HIS A 122 12.79 1.07 1.50
N CYS A 123 13.39 0.34 0.56
CA CYS A 123 14.82 0.34 0.34
C CYS A 123 15.32 1.70 -0.20
N ALA A 124 14.65 2.24 -1.21
CA ALA A 124 14.99 3.52 -1.82
C ALA A 124 14.86 4.69 -0.83
N GLU A 125 13.79 4.70 -0.03
CA GLU A 125 13.61 5.70 1.02
C GLU A 125 14.67 5.60 2.13
N ALA A 126 15.12 4.39 2.47
CA ALA A 126 16.20 4.20 3.43
C ALA A 126 17.54 4.66 2.85
N ALA A 127 17.85 4.27 1.61
CA ALA A 127 19.05 4.71 0.90
C ALA A 127 19.12 6.24 0.79
N GLY A 128 18.00 6.92 0.52
CA GLY A 128 17.92 8.38 0.54
C GLY A 128 18.20 9.03 1.90
N ARG A 129 18.18 8.26 3.00
CA ARG A 129 18.62 8.67 4.35
C ARG A 129 20.05 8.23 4.68
N GLY A 130 20.77 7.64 3.74
CA GLY A 130 22.14 7.18 3.89
C GLY A 130 22.31 5.79 4.51
N GLU A 131 21.23 5.02 4.68
CA GLU A 131 21.30 3.68 5.30
C GLU A 131 20.46 2.65 4.51
N PRO A 132 20.95 1.44 4.23
CA PRO A 132 20.15 0.42 3.57
C PRO A 132 18.99 -0.04 4.46
N PHE A 133 17.84 -0.35 3.85
CA PHE A 133 16.77 -1.02 4.58
C PHE A 133 17.16 -2.47 4.85
N GLU A 134 17.05 -2.94 6.09
CA GLU A 134 17.44 -4.30 6.46
C GLU A 134 16.39 -5.02 7.31
N ILE A 135 16.26 -6.33 7.13
CA ILE A 135 15.41 -7.19 7.96
C ILE A 135 16.20 -7.66 9.20
N THR A 136 16.34 -6.74 10.16
CA THR A 136 16.93 -7.00 11.49
C THR A 136 15.86 -7.46 12.49
N SER A 137 16.28 -7.88 13.69
CA SER A 137 15.35 -8.17 14.80
C SER A 137 14.48 -6.98 15.17
N GLN A 138 15.00 -5.75 15.06
CA GLN A 138 14.24 -4.53 15.31
C GLN A 138 13.19 -4.30 14.22
N THR A 139 13.57 -4.47 12.94
CA THR A 139 12.64 -4.36 11.81
C THR A 139 11.52 -5.40 11.92
N VAL A 140 11.86 -6.65 12.25
CA VAL A 140 10.87 -7.72 12.45
C VAL A 140 9.88 -7.37 13.57
N ARG A 141 10.34 -6.79 14.69
CA ARG A 141 9.47 -6.34 15.79
C ARG A 141 8.59 -5.16 15.39
N HIS A 142 9.15 -4.18 14.69
CA HIS A 142 8.43 -2.98 14.26
C HIS A 142 7.28 -3.32 13.31
N TYR A 143 7.58 -4.04 12.23
CA TYR A 143 6.59 -4.46 11.22
C TYR A 143 5.76 -5.68 11.65
N LYS A 144 6.12 -6.33 12.76
CA LYS A 144 5.47 -7.54 13.28
C LYS A 144 5.46 -8.68 12.26
N PHE A 145 6.55 -8.86 11.53
CA PHE A 145 6.67 -9.94 10.56
C PHE A 145 6.63 -11.30 11.26
N LYS A 146 5.87 -12.25 10.69
CA LYS A 146 5.94 -13.64 11.14
C LYS A 146 7.23 -14.28 10.64
N SER A 147 7.84 -15.12 11.47
CA SER A 147 9.13 -15.77 11.19
C SER A 147 9.18 -16.47 9.84
N ARG A 148 8.08 -17.09 9.41
CA ARG A 148 7.98 -17.79 8.11
C ARG A 148 8.23 -16.91 6.88
N TYR A 149 8.05 -15.59 6.97
CA TYR A 149 8.28 -14.66 5.85
C TYR A 149 9.64 -13.98 5.90
N VAL A 150 10.40 -14.14 6.99
CA VAL A 150 11.64 -13.37 7.21
C VAL A 150 12.71 -13.72 6.18
N ALA A 151 12.84 -15.00 5.81
CA ALA A 151 13.84 -15.43 4.82
C ALA A 151 13.54 -14.86 3.42
N GLU A 152 12.28 -14.94 2.99
CA GLU A 152 11.82 -14.36 1.72
C GLU A 152 12.05 -12.84 1.69
N LEU A 153 11.63 -12.13 2.74
CA LEU A 153 11.82 -10.68 2.86
C LEU A 153 13.29 -10.29 2.81
N LYS A 154 14.18 -11.04 3.48
CA LYS A 154 15.64 -10.82 3.40
C LYS A 154 16.15 -10.92 1.98
N GLY A 155 15.72 -11.93 1.22
CA GLY A 155 16.11 -12.11 -0.17
C GLY A 155 15.69 -10.93 -1.05
N ILE A 156 14.44 -10.51 -0.96
CA ILE A 156 13.91 -9.39 -1.75
C ILE A 156 14.62 -8.08 -1.38
N VAL A 157 14.78 -7.80 -0.08
CA VAL A 157 15.48 -6.60 0.40
C VAL A 157 16.93 -6.55 -0.08
N ALA A 158 17.67 -7.66 0.04
CA ALA A 158 19.05 -7.73 -0.43
C ALA A 158 19.17 -7.49 -1.94
N GLN A 159 18.23 -8.02 -2.72
CA GLN A 159 18.16 -7.78 -4.16
C GLN A 159 17.89 -6.30 -4.46
N CYS A 160 16.88 -5.69 -3.83
CA CYS A 160 16.55 -4.28 -4.02
C CYS A 160 17.73 -3.37 -3.67
N ASN A 161 18.35 -3.54 -2.50
CA ASN A 161 19.50 -2.74 -2.09
C ASN A 161 20.68 -2.87 -3.07
N SER A 162 20.97 -4.08 -3.53
CA SER A 162 22.07 -4.33 -4.47
C SER A 162 21.85 -3.61 -5.81
N LEU A 163 20.61 -3.58 -6.30
CA LEU A 163 20.27 -2.89 -7.54
C LEU A 163 20.32 -1.36 -7.36
N LEU A 164 19.78 -0.82 -6.27
CA LEU A 164 19.85 0.61 -5.96
C LEU A 164 21.31 1.11 -5.91
N ILE A 165 22.20 0.37 -5.24
CA ILE A 165 23.64 0.70 -5.16
C ILE A 165 24.28 0.72 -6.56
N LYS A 166 23.95 -0.27 -7.42
CA LYS A 166 24.49 -0.30 -8.79
C LYS A 166 24.09 0.96 -9.57
N HIS A 167 22.83 1.39 -9.46
CA HIS A 167 22.35 2.58 -10.16
C HIS A 167 22.93 3.89 -9.62
N GLU A 168 23.16 4.01 -8.31
CA GLU A 168 23.88 5.14 -7.73
C GLU A 168 25.33 5.21 -8.25
N ILE A 169 26.03 4.08 -8.35
CA ILE A 169 27.40 4.04 -8.90
C ILE A 169 27.40 4.43 -10.38
N SER A 170 26.47 3.91 -11.19
CA SER A 170 26.36 4.23 -12.61
C SER A 170 25.96 5.67 -12.90
N SER A 171 25.32 6.38 -11.96
CA SER A 171 24.93 7.78 -12.13
C SER A 171 26.04 8.78 -11.74
N ASN A 172 27.08 8.29 -11.06
CA ASN A 172 28.22 9.08 -10.57
C ASN A 172 29.52 8.85 -11.37
N LEU A 173 29.47 8.02 -12.42
CA LEU A 173 30.55 7.78 -13.39
C LEU A 173 30.23 8.47 -14.71
#